data_AF-A0A2W5T718-F1
#
_entry.id   AF-A0A2W5T718-F1
#
_cell.length_a   1.000
_cell.length_b   1.000
_cell.length_c   1.000
_cell.angle_alpha   90.00
_cell.angle_beta   90.00
_cell.angle_gamma   90.00
#
_symmetry.space_group_name_H-M   'P 1'
#
loop_
_entity.id
_entity.type
_entity.pdbx_description
1 polymer ?
#
loop_
_entity_poly.entity_id
_entity_poly.type
_entity_poly.pdbx_seq_one_letter_code
_entity_poly.pdbx_strand_id
1 'polypeptide(L)'
;MTNLSKQAAFNASVELSERLEKQQYRMELVLRFIVFSRLTELTFQHKDLGEFLNAENRALAADDAFDEKAMTRTFASTFGLIDAALGSDAFRRFDTTKKEFRGPFIISAFEAVALGVAHNISAWKKTPNAEAKLADKVKKLWSKHDFTDWVGPGSGARERIQVSVPFGRAHFKP
;
A
#
# COMPACT_ATOMS: atom_id res chain seq x y z
N MET A 1 3.66 -12.67 -10.48
CA MET A 1 2.53 -12.00 -9.77
C MET A 1 1.63 -12.93 -8.95
N THR A 2 1.15 -14.06 -9.49
CA THR A 2 0.24 -15.02 -8.80
C THR A 2 0.73 -15.57 -7.46
N ASN A 3 2.06 -15.61 -7.24
CA ASN A 3 2.62 -16.05 -5.96
C ASN A 3 2.59 -14.95 -4.88
N LEU A 4 2.63 -13.67 -5.24
CA LEU A 4 2.57 -12.57 -4.26
C LEU A 4 1.16 -12.41 -3.69
N SER A 5 0.12 -12.58 -4.52
CA SER A 5 -1.27 -12.56 -4.06
C SER A 5 -1.64 -13.71 -3.12
N LYS A 6 -0.77 -14.72 -2.96
CA LYS A 6 -0.94 -15.86 -2.06
C LYS A 6 -0.07 -15.75 -0.80
N GLN A 7 0.74 -14.69 -0.66
CA GLN A 7 1.62 -14.54 0.48
C GLN A 7 0.80 -14.35 1.77
N ALA A 8 1.09 -15.15 2.80
CA ALA A 8 0.32 -15.17 4.05
C ALA A 8 0.26 -13.80 4.74
N ALA A 9 1.38 -13.11 4.90
CA ALA A 9 1.41 -11.80 5.57
C ALA A 9 0.61 -10.72 4.82
N PHE A 10 0.68 -10.71 3.48
CA PHE A 10 -0.16 -9.83 2.66
C PHE A 10 -1.64 -10.16 2.82
N ASN A 11 -2.00 -11.45 2.86
CA ASN A 11 -3.38 -11.87 3.03
C ASN A 11 -3.91 -11.58 4.44
N ALA A 12 -3.09 -11.70 5.47
CA ALA A 12 -3.42 -11.32 6.83
C ALA A 12 -3.57 -9.80 7.01
N SER A 13 -2.78 -9.00 6.28
CA SER A 13 -2.86 -7.54 6.33
C SER A 13 -4.02 -6.94 5.52
N VAL A 14 -4.47 -7.62 4.47
CA VAL A 14 -5.48 -7.12 3.52
C VAL A 14 -6.77 -7.92 3.67
N GLU A 15 -7.66 -7.41 4.52
CA GLU A 15 -9.01 -7.98 4.74
C GLU A 15 -10.01 -7.37 3.74
N LEU A 16 -10.43 -8.16 2.75
CA LEU A 16 -11.38 -7.75 1.71
C LEU A 16 -12.76 -8.35 1.96
N SER A 17 -13.80 -7.64 1.55
CA SER A 17 -15.15 -8.23 1.48
C SER A 17 -15.22 -9.32 0.39
N GLU A 18 -16.15 -10.27 0.52
CA GLU A 18 -16.35 -11.33 -0.48
C GLU A 18 -16.55 -10.79 -1.90
N ARG A 19 -17.21 -9.63 -2.03
CA ARG A 19 -17.42 -8.96 -3.32
C ARG A 19 -16.08 -8.57 -3.96
N LEU A 20 -15.17 -8.00 -3.19
CA LEU A 20 -13.86 -7.57 -3.68
C LEU A 20 -12.96 -8.77 -4.01
N GLU A 21 -13.05 -9.85 -3.22
CA GLU A 21 -12.34 -11.10 -3.53
C GLU A 21 -12.80 -11.71 -4.86
N LYS A 22 -14.12 -11.80 -5.08
CA LYS A 22 -14.70 -12.27 -6.35
C LYS A 22 -14.29 -11.43 -7.56
N GLN A 23 -13.93 -10.16 -7.33
CA GLN A 23 -13.47 -9.24 -8.37
C GLN A 23 -11.96 -9.27 -8.62
N GLN A 24 -11.23 -10.24 -8.06
CA GLN A 24 -9.76 -10.34 -8.17
C GLN A 24 -9.02 -9.08 -7.68
N TYR A 25 -9.65 -8.30 -6.79
CA TYR A 25 -9.11 -7.01 -6.32
C TYR A 25 -7.73 -7.16 -5.65
N ARG A 26 -7.48 -8.32 -5.04
CA ARG A 26 -6.18 -8.70 -4.46
C ARG A 26 -5.05 -8.69 -5.50
N MET A 27 -5.30 -9.11 -6.74
CA MET A 27 -4.31 -9.03 -7.82
C MET A 27 -4.05 -7.59 -8.21
N GLU A 28 -5.10 -6.77 -8.26
CA GLU A 28 -4.97 -5.34 -8.56
C GLU A 28 -4.11 -4.64 -7.48
N LEU A 29 -4.28 -4.97 -6.20
CA LEU A 29 -3.44 -4.44 -5.11
C LEU A 29 -1.96 -4.84 -5.26
N VAL A 30 -1.67 -6.08 -5.66
CA VAL A 30 -0.30 -6.52 -5.96
C VAL A 30 0.27 -5.73 -7.13
N LEU A 31 -0.50 -5.55 -8.20
CA LEU A 31 -0.05 -4.81 -9.38
C LEU A 31 0.17 -3.33 -9.06
N ARG A 32 -0.75 -2.70 -8.31
CA ARG A 32 -0.58 -1.34 -7.75
C ARG A 32 0.73 -1.24 -6.96
N PHE A 33 1.00 -2.22 -6.08
CA PHE A 33 2.22 -2.23 -5.29
C PHE A 33 3.47 -2.25 -6.18
N ILE A 34 3.54 -3.18 -7.14
CA ILE A 34 4.69 -3.34 -8.02
C ILE A 34 4.91 -2.08 -8.84
N VAL A 35 3.87 -1.57 -9.49
CA VAL A 35 3.94 -0.41 -10.38
C VAL A 35 4.35 0.83 -9.59
N PHE A 36 3.60 1.20 -8.55
CA PHE A 36 3.84 2.46 -7.82
C PHE A 36 5.09 2.41 -6.92
N SER A 37 5.62 1.23 -6.59
CA SER A 37 6.90 1.12 -5.89
C SER A 37 8.11 1.36 -6.80
N ARG A 38 7.94 1.20 -8.13
CA ARG A 38 9.02 1.41 -9.13
C ARG A 38 9.09 2.86 -9.62
N LEU A 39 7.98 3.59 -9.60
CA LEU A 39 7.94 4.96 -10.09
C LEU A 39 8.73 5.89 -9.15
N THR A 40 9.85 6.45 -9.62
CA THR A 40 10.60 7.47 -8.87
C THR A 40 9.79 8.77 -8.74
N GLU A 41 9.25 9.24 -9.85
CA GLU A 41 8.30 10.34 -9.94
C GLU A 41 6.89 9.82 -10.26
N LEU A 42 5.87 10.34 -9.58
CA LEU A 42 4.48 9.95 -9.84
C LEU A 42 3.95 10.64 -11.08
N THR A 43 4.20 10.02 -12.24
CA THR A 43 3.69 10.46 -13.55
C THR A 43 2.34 9.82 -13.89
N PHE A 44 1.56 9.37 -12.90
CA PHE A 44 0.21 8.85 -13.15
C PHE A 44 -0.70 10.00 -13.60
N GLN A 45 -0.85 10.15 -14.92
CA GLN A 45 -1.72 11.14 -15.57
C GLN A 45 -2.99 10.51 -16.16
N HIS A 46 -3.11 9.17 -16.11
CA HIS A 46 -4.22 8.44 -16.71
C HIS A 46 -5.51 8.66 -15.93
N LYS A 47 -6.62 8.82 -16.66
CA LYS A 47 -7.96 8.90 -16.06
C LYS A 47 -8.45 7.54 -15.57
N ASP A 48 -8.04 6.46 -16.26
CA ASP A 48 -8.41 5.08 -15.93
C ASP A 48 -7.22 4.34 -15.30
N LEU A 49 -7.39 3.92 -14.05
CA LEU A 49 -6.38 3.17 -13.32
C LEU A 49 -6.25 1.72 -13.83
N GLY A 50 -7.36 1.08 -14.20
CA GLY A 50 -7.36 -0.29 -14.67
C GLY A 50 -6.62 -0.42 -16.00
N GLU A 51 -6.89 0.48 -16.95
CA GLU A 51 -6.16 0.51 -18.23
C GLU A 51 -4.67 0.75 -18.04
N PHE A 52 -4.30 1.68 -17.15
CA PHE A 52 -2.91 1.94 -16.81
C PHE A 52 -2.22 0.72 -16.22
N LEU A 53 -2.81 0.11 -15.19
CA LEU A 53 -2.23 -1.09 -14.57
C LEU A 53 -2.11 -2.24 -15.59
N ASN A 54 -3.07 -2.40 -16.49
CA ASN A 54 -2.99 -3.39 -17.56
C ASN A 54 -1.85 -3.12 -18.54
N ALA A 55 -1.62 -1.86 -18.91
CA ALA A 55 -0.50 -1.46 -19.76
C ALA A 55 0.85 -1.71 -19.05
N GLU A 56 0.96 -1.31 -17.79
CA GLU A 56 2.15 -1.53 -16.96
C GLU A 56 2.43 -3.02 -16.74
N ASN A 57 1.40 -3.85 -16.57
CA ASN A 57 1.57 -5.30 -16.47
C ASN A 57 2.16 -5.90 -17.75
N ARG A 58 1.72 -5.44 -18.94
CA ARG A 58 2.30 -5.86 -20.21
C ARG A 58 3.74 -5.38 -20.35
N ALA A 59 4.03 -4.14 -19.94
CA ALA A 59 5.39 -3.61 -19.96
C ALA A 59 6.32 -4.41 -19.03
N LEU A 60 5.88 -4.71 -17.80
CA LEU A 60 6.56 -5.56 -16.84
C LEU A 60 6.87 -6.95 -17.39
N ALA A 61 5.92 -7.57 -18.10
CA ALA A 61 6.09 -8.88 -18.68
C ALA A 61 7.11 -8.91 -19.84
N ALA A 62 7.38 -7.77 -20.47
CA ALA A 62 8.33 -7.62 -21.56
C ALA A 62 9.68 -7.00 -21.13
N ASP A 63 9.82 -6.63 -19.86
CA ASP A 63 11.01 -5.98 -19.31
C ASP A 63 11.98 -7.01 -18.75
N ASP A 64 12.93 -7.46 -19.57
CA ASP A 64 13.97 -8.41 -19.16
C ASP A 64 14.89 -7.87 -18.04
N ALA A 65 14.92 -6.55 -17.84
CA ALA A 65 15.69 -5.92 -16.76
C ALA A 65 14.91 -5.87 -15.42
N PHE A 66 13.63 -6.28 -15.41
CA PHE A 66 12.84 -6.30 -14.19
C PHE A 66 13.31 -7.41 -13.24
N ASP A 67 13.95 -7.02 -12.14
CA ASP A 67 14.34 -7.95 -11.07
C ASP A 67 13.11 -8.35 -10.22
N GLU A 68 12.35 -9.33 -10.71
CA GLU A 68 11.20 -9.91 -10.01
C GLU A 68 11.59 -10.45 -8.63
N LYS A 69 12.82 -10.97 -8.46
CA LYS A 69 13.29 -11.49 -7.17
C LYS A 69 13.49 -10.36 -6.17
N ALA A 70 14.07 -9.23 -6.58
CA ALA A 70 14.17 -8.04 -5.72
C ALA A 70 12.79 -7.51 -5.35
N MET A 71 11.88 -7.38 -6.31
CA MET A 71 10.51 -6.94 -6.03
C MET A 71 9.81 -7.89 -5.03
N THR A 72 9.97 -9.20 -5.21
CA THR A 72 9.42 -10.21 -4.30
C THR A 72 9.98 -10.07 -2.88
N ARG A 73 11.30 -9.84 -2.74
CA ARG A 73 11.93 -9.61 -1.43
C ARG A 73 11.41 -8.32 -0.78
N THR A 74 11.27 -7.25 -1.55
CA THR A 74 10.70 -5.98 -1.07
C THR A 74 9.26 -6.17 -0.60
N PHE A 75 8.41 -6.79 -1.43
CA PHE A 75 7.03 -7.10 -1.09
C PHE A 75 6.93 -7.92 0.21
N ALA A 76 7.69 -9.02 0.29
CA ALA A 76 7.68 -9.89 1.46
C ALA A 76 8.15 -9.17 2.73
N SER A 77 9.20 -8.34 2.62
CA SER A 77 9.71 -7.56 3.76
C SER A 77 8.70 -6.52 4.22
N THR A 78 8.05 -5.83 3.28
CA THR A 78 7.05 -4.80 3.57
C THR A 78 5.84 -5.40 4.28
N PHE A 79 5.21 -6.42 3.71
CA PHE A 79 4.03 -7.00 4.32
C PHE A 79 4.34 -7.82 5.56
N GLY A 80 5.54 -8.41 5.67
CA GLY A 80 5.98 -9.03 6.93
C GLY A 80 6.03 -8.04 8.08
N LEU A 81 6.55 -6.82 7.84
CA LEU A 81 6.58 -5.77 8.85
C LEU A 81 5.18 -5.21 9.16
N ILE A 82 4.36 -4.99 8.14
CA ILE A 82 2.99 -4.48 8.32
C ILE A 82 2.14 -5.47 9.11
N ASP A 83 2.20 -6.75 8.75
CA ASP A 83 1.47 -7.82 9.42
C ASP A 83 1.88 -7.94 10.89
N ALA A 84 3.19 -7.96 11.17
CA ALA A 84 3.70 -8.00 12.54
C ALA A 84 3.31 -6.77 13.38
N ALA A 85 3.13 -5.60 12.74
CA ALA A 85 2.77 -4.37 13.44
C ALA A 85 1.26 -4.25 13.73
N LEU A 86 0.41 -4.65 12.78
CA LEU A 86 -1.01 -4.30 12.79
C LEU A 86 -1.94 -5.39 12.24
N GLY A 87 -1.43 -6.42 11.56
CA GLY A 87 -2.26 -7.42 10.89
C GLY A 87 -3.34 -6.78 10.01
N SER A 88 -4.58 -7.25 10.13
CA SER A 88 -5.72 -6.79 9.32
C SER A 88 -6.14 -5.33 9.59
N ASP A 89 -5.66 -4.72 10.67
CA ASP A 89 -5.94 -3.32 10.99
C ASP A 89 -5.08 -2.33 10.18
N ALA A 90 -4.05 -2.79 9.50
CA ALA A 90 -3.07 -1.96 8.79
C ALA A 90 -3.67 -0.96 7.80
N PHE A 91 -4.79 -1.32 7.17
CA PHE A 91 -5.43 -0.52 6.11
C PHE A 91 -6.85 -0.09 6.46
N ARG A 92 -7.20 -0.12 7.76
CA ARG A 92 -8.49 0.35 8.30
C ARG A 92 -8.33 1.74 8.91
N ARG A 93 -9.45 2.44 9.09
CA ARG A 93 -9.45 3.77 9.73
C ARG A 93 -9.17 3.64 11.21
N PHE A 94 -8.20 4.39 11.73
CA PHE A 94 -8.05 4.56 13.18
C PHE A 94 -8.98 5.67 13.67
N ASP A 95 -9.87 5.35 14.61
CA ASP A 95 -10.67 6.34 15.32
C ASP A 95 -9.82 6.93 16.45
N THR A 96 -9.40 8.18 16.30
CA THR A 96 -8.51 8.87 17.26
C THR A 96 -9.18 9.13 18.61
N THR A 97 -10.51 9.23 18.64
CA THR A 97 -11.29 9.44 19.87
C THR A 97 -11.42 8.13 20.64
N LYS A 98 -11.79 7.05 19.95
CA LYS A 98 -12.02 5.73 20.57
C LYS A 98 -10.76 4.87 20.68
N LYS A 99 -9.67 5.30 20.04
CA LYS A 99 -8.35 4.66 20.03
C LYS A 99 -8.35 3.23 19.47
N GLU A 100 -9.13 2.98 18.42
CA GLU A 100 -9.22 1.66 17.80
C GLU A 100 -9.43 1.73 16.28
N PHE A 101 -9.10 0.65 15.58
CA PHE A 101 -9.28 0.51 14.14
C PHE A 101 -10.70 0.04 13.79
N ARG A 102 -11.34 0.74 12.87
CA ARG A 102 -12.75 0.56 12.51
C ARG A 102 -12.97 0.64 11.01
N GLY A 103 -14.09 0.06 10.58
CA GLY A 103 -14.57 0.12 9.21
C GLY A 103 -13.84 -0.82 8.25
N PRO A 104 -14.18 -0.77 6.96
CA PRO A 104 -13.62 -1.66 5.96
C PRO A 104 -12.18 -1.25 5.58
N PHE A 105 -11.53 -2.10 4.77
CA PHE A 105 -10.30 -1.76 4.05
C PHE A 105 -10.45 -0.46 3.25
N ILE A 106 -9.43 0.41 3.32
CA ILE A 106 -9.38 1.68 2.62
C ILE A 106 -8.20 1.70 1.65
N ILE A 107 -8.49 1.88 0.37
CA ILE A 107 -7.48 1.87 -0.70
C ILE A 107 -6.42 2.98 -0.52
N SER A 108 -6.80 4.19 -0.10
CA SER A 108 -5.82 5.26 0.16
C SER A 108 -4.88 4.90 1.32
N ALA A 109 -5.37 4.16 2.31
CA ALA A 109 -4.54 3.69 3.42
C ALA A 109 -3.55 2.64 2.94
N PHE A 110 -3.97 1.72 2.07
CA PHE A 110 -3.06 0.80 1.40
C PHE A 110 -1.99 1.53 0.57
N GLU A 111 -2.41 2.48 -0.27
CA GLU A 111 -1.50 3.26 -1.11
C GLU A 111 -0.47 4.04 -0.24
N ALA A 112 -0.89 4.69 0.83
CA ALA A 112 0.03 5.42 1.71
C ALA A 112 0.93 4.49 2.54
N VAL A 113 0.36 3.51 3.22
CA VAL A 113 1.07 2.64 4.17
C VAL A 113 1.99 1.67 3.42
N ALA A 114 1.46 0.86 2.49
CA ALA A 114 2.23 -0.19 1.86
C ALA A 114 3.35 0.36 0.98
N LEU A 115 3.05 1.37 0.14
CA LEU A 115 4.06 1.98 -0.73
C LEU A 115 5.04 2.86 0.07
N GLY A 116 4.57 3.55 1.10
CA GLY A 116 5.41 4.34 1.99
C GLY A 116 6.42 3.48 2.75
N VAL A 117 5.97 2.35 3.32
CA VAL A 117 6.86 1.38 3.99
C VAL A 117 7.81 0.72 2.99
N ALA A 118 7.32 0.30 1.82
CA ALA A 118 8.16 -0.30 0.78
C ALA A 118 9.28 0.63 0.31
N HIS A 119 8.96 1.91 0.08
CA HIS A 119 9.93 2.93 -0.29
C HIS A 119 11.03 3.10 0.76
N ASN A 120 10.68 2.94 2.04
CA ASN A 120 11.59 3.10 3.16
C ASN A 120 12.11 1.76 3.74
N ILE A 121 11.91 0.63 3.04
CA ILE A 121 12.05 -0.70 3.66
C ILE A 121 13.48 -0.98 4.15
N SER A 122 14.49 -0.48 3.43
CA SER A 122 15.90 -0.62 3.82
C SER A 122 16.22 0.11 5.12
N ALA A 123 15.54 1.21 5.41
CA ALA A 123 15.67 1.94 6.67
C ALA A 123 14.88 1.24 7.79
N TRP A 124 13.66 0.79 7.50
CA TRP A 124 12.84 0.03 8.45
C TRP A 124 13.54 -1.24 8.95
N LYS A 125 14.22 -1.99 8.08
CA LYS A 125 15.02 -3.18 8.46
C LYS A 125 16.12 -2.90 9.48
N LYS A 126 16.59 -1.65 9.58
CA LYS A 126 17.64 -1.23 10.51
C LYS A 126 17.09 -0.53 11.75
N THR A 127 15.77 -0.35 11.82
CA THR A 127 15.11 0.44 12.85
C THR A 127 14.78 -0.46 14.05
N PRO A 128 15.29 -0.15 15.26
CA PRO A 128 14.88 -0.86 16.47
C PRO A 128 13.39 -0.63 16.76
N ASN A 129 12.69 -1.68 17.20
CA ASN A 129 11.26 -1.68 17.50
C ASN A 129 10.42 -1.19 16.30
N ALA A 130 10.76 -1.67 15.11
CA ALA A 130 10.12 -1.28 13.85
C ALA A 130 8.60 -1.49 13.89
N GLU A 131 8.11 -2.59 14.46
CA GLU A 131 6.68 -2.90 14.50
C GLU A 131 5.90 -1.84 15.30
N ALA A 132 6.37 -1.53 16.52
CA ALA A 132 5.73 -0.55 17.39
C ALA A 132 5.75 0.87 16.80
N LYS A 133 6.87 1.26 16.18
CA LYS A 133 7.00 2.55 15.50
C LYS A 133 6.09 2.65 14.27
N LEU A 134 5.99 1.57 13.50
CA LEU A 134 5.09 1.53 12.35
C LEU A 134 3.63 1.64 12.82
N ALA A 135 3.24 0.88 13.84
CA ALA A 135 1.89 0.94 14.41
C ALA A 135 1.52 2.36 14.86
N ASP A 136 2.44 3.07 15.53
CA ASP A 136 2.25 4.47 15.92
C ASP A 136 2.14 5.41 14.72
N LYS A 137 2.98 5.25 13.69
CA LYS A 137 2.88 6.04 12.45
C LYS A 137 1.57 5.82 11.70
N VAL A 138 1.07 4.59 11.63
CA VAL A 138 -0.23 4.30 11.02
C VAL A 138 -1.37 4.91 11.84
N LYS A 139 -1.32 4.90 13.17
CA LYS A 139 -2.32 5.63 13.99
C LYS A 139 -2.28 7.13 13.73
N LYS A 140 -1.07 7.72 13.69
CA LYS A 140 -0.85 9.15 13.44
C LYS A 140 -1.29 9.60 12.04
N LEU A 141 -1.28 8.71 11.06
CA LEU A 141 -1.78 8.96 9.70
C LEU A 141 -3.20 9.57 9.73
N TRP A 142 -4.05 9.05 10.61
CA TRP A 142 -5.47 9.44 10.72
C TRP A 142 -5.69 10.79 11.43
N SER A 143 -4.62 11.47 11.83
CA SER A 143 -4.64 12.85 12.33
C SER A 143 -4.00 13.85 11.36
N LYS A 144 -3.67 13.44 10.13
CA LYS A 144 -3.02 14.29 9.13
C LYS A 144 -4.02 14.74 8.07
N HIS A 145 -4.39 16.02 8.11
CA HIS A 145 -5.32 16.63 7.16
C HIS A 145 -4.89 16.44 5.70
N ASP A 146 -3.59 16.61 5.41
CA ASP A 146 -2.98 16.37 4.10
C ASP A 146 -3.26 14.97 3.52
N PHE A 147 -3.58 14.00 4.39
CA PHE A 147 -4.02 12.67 3.99
C PHE A 147 -5.55 12.51 4.12
N THR A 148 -6.13 12.80 5.29
CA THR A 148 -7.53 12.49 5.60
C THR A 148 -8.52 13.24 4.72
N ASP A 149 -8.15 14.41 4.22
CA ASP A 149 -9.01 15.22 3.34
C ASP A 149 -9.17 14.56 1.96
N TRP A 150 -8.28 13.63 1.62
CA TRP A 150 -8.29 12.82 0.39
C TRP A 150 -8.78 11.38 0.62
N VAL A 151 -9.16 11.05 1.85
CA VAL A 151 -9.77 9.76 2.21
C VAL A 151 -11.29 9.93 2.25
N GLY A 152 -11.96 9.71 1.12
CA GLY A 152 -13.42 9.75 1.07
C GLY A 152 -14.03 9.48 -0.31
N PRO A 153 -15.36 9.28 -0.37
CA PRO A 153 -16.10 9.12 -1.61
C PRO A 153 -16.16 10.46 -2.35
N GLY A 154 -15.34 10.62 -3.38
CA GLY A 154 -15.34 11.83 -4.23
C GLY A 154 -14.02 12.09 -4.95
N SER A 155 -12.90 11.63 -4.41
CA SER A 155 -11.59 11.74 -5.06
C SER A 155 -11.43 10.61 -6.09
N GLY A 156 -11.21 10.97 -7.36
CA GLY A 156 -10.87 10.01 -8.39
C GLY A 156 -9.58 9.26 -8.06
N ALA A 157 -9.39 8.09 -8.68
CA ALA A 157 -8.21 7.26 -8.42
C ALA A 157 -6.91 8.00 -8.67
N ARG A 158 -6.88 8.87 -9.69
CA ARG A 158 -5.73 9.70 -10.03
C ARG A 158 -5.37 10.69 -8.95
N GLU A 159 -6.31 11.53 -8.55
CA GLU A 159 -6.10 12.56 -7.54
C GLU A 159 -5.64 11.93 -6.23
N ARG A 160 -6.29 10.84 -5.83
CA ARG A 160 -5.93 10.10 -4.61
C ARG A 160 -4.52 9.52 -4.67
N ILE A 161 -4.12 8.90 -5.78
CA ILE A 161 -2.79 8.28 -5.93
C ILE A 161 -1.69 9.36 -5.92
N GLN A 162 -1.94 10.49 -6.58
CA GLN A 162 -1.01 11.62 -6.61
C GLN A 162 -0.79 12.25 -5.24
N VAL A 163 -1.72 12.09 -4.30
CA VAL A 163 -1.57 12.58 -2.92
C VAL A 163 -1.07 11.50 -1.96
N SER A 164 -1.73 10.34 -1.93
CA SER A 164 -1.50 9.29 -0.93
C SER A 164 -0.10 8.68 -1.02
N VAL A 165 0.43 8.48 -2.23
CA VAL A 165 1.73 7.83 -2.40
C VAL A 165 2.90 8.75 -2.02
N PRO A 166 2.99 10.02 -2.48
CA PRO A 166 4.07 10.91 -2.03
C PRO A 166 3.97 11.21 -0.54
N PHE A 167 2.74 11.41 -0.03
CA PHE A 167 2.50 11.54 1.41
C PHE A 167 3.04 10.32 2.16
N GLY A 168 2.68 9.10 1.74
CA GLY A 168 3.10 7.86 2.35
C GLY A 168 4.62 7.70 2.40
N ARG A 169 5.30 7.99 1.29
CA ARG A 169 6.78 7.96 1.20
C ARG A 169 7.44 8.89 2.22
N ALA A 170 6.87 10.08 2.43
CA ALA A 170 7.39 11.03 3.41
C ALA A 170 7.06 10.63 4.86
N HIS A 171 5.80 10.29 5.14
CA HIS A 171 5.31 10.00 6.50
C HIS A 171 5.88 8.70 7.08
N PHE A 172 6.07 7.68 6.24
CA PHE A 172 6.58 6.36 6.65
C PHE A 172 8.11 6.22 6.58
N LYS A 173 8.86 7.32 6.63
CA LYS A 173 10.28 7.29 7.02
C LYS A 173 10.39 6.92 8.51
N PRO A 174 11.14 5.88 8.91
CA PRO A 174 11.18 5.36 10.29
C PRO A 174 11.66 6.38 11.34
#